data_AF-A0A133UGK3-F1
#
_entry.id   AF-A0A133UGK3-F1
#
_cell.length_a   1.000
_cell.length_b   1.000
_cell.length_c   1.000
_cell.angle_alpha   90.00
_cell.angle_beta   90.00
_cell.angle_gamma   90.00
#
_symmetry.space_group_name_H-M   'P 1'
#
loop_
_entity.id
_entity.type
_entity.pdbx_description
1 polymer ?
#
loop_
_entity_poly.entity_id
_entity_poly.type
_entity_poly.pdbx_seq_one_letter_code
_entity_poly.pdbx_strand_id
1 'polypeptide(L)'
;WGLKGGKILCQGDVTDYVAESMEGGVVEIEGDAGNRLGSASPGEEVGMKGGTIIVRGSAGSELGRRMRRGLIAVCGDVGSFAGTMMDGGSILSFGDFEERLGAGMDRGSIIAFEEPDLLPTFKYNCTYSPSFLEILLPELEEYDLPVKDKHVDGKFSRYSGDLAALGKGEIFVWEGD
;
A
#
# COMPACT_ATOMS: atom_id res chain seq x y z
N TRP A 1 7.05 2.26 16.22
CA TRP A 1 7.14 0.82 15.92
C TRP A 1 6.20 0.05 16.83
N GLY A 2 5.76 -1.15 16.42
CA GLY A 2 5.06 -2.11 17.29
C GLY A 2 3.75 -1.63 17.92
N LEU A 3 3.08 -0.63 17.33
CA LEU A 3 1.80 -0.14 17.85
C LEU A 3 0.78 -1.28 17.83
N LYS A 4 0.08 -1.50 18.94
CA LYS A 4 -0.95 -2.55 19.07
C LYS A 4 -2.37 -2.00 19.01
N GLY A 5 -2.54 -0.70 19.23
CA GLY A 5 -3.82 -0.01 19.29
C GLY A 5 -3.64 1.47 19.64
N GLY A 6 -4.71 2.26 19.51
CA GLY A 6 -4.69 3.72 19.67
C GLY A 6 -4.42 4.46 18.35
N LYS A 7 -4.30 5.79 18.42
CA LYS A 7 -4.07 6.68 17.29
C LYS A 7 -2.84 7.53 17.56
N ILE A 8 -1.93 7.60 16.59
CA ILE A 8 -0.78 8.52 16.57
C ILE A 8 -0.99 9.46 15.39
N LEU A 9 -0.91 10.76 15.65
CA LEU A 9 -0.93 11.80 14.63
C LEU A 9 0.42 12.53 14.64
N CYS A 10 1.08 12.62 13.49
CA CYS A 10 2.28 13.42 13.28
C CYS A 10 1.96 14.55 12.30
N GLN A 11 2.14 15.81 12.73
CA GLN A 11 1.80 17.00 11.94
C GLN A 11 2.87 17.43 10.92
N GLY A 12 3.91 16.62 10.73
CA GLY A 12 5.01 16.93 9.84
C GLY A 12 5.63 15.67 9.28
N ASP A 13 6.84 15.80 8.77
CA ASP A 13 7.55 14.70 8.14
C ASP A 13 8.08 13.70 9.18
N VAL A 14 8.14 12.44 8.77
CA VAL A 14 8.71 11.36 9.56
C VAL A 14 9.84 10.68 8.78
N THR A 15 10.83 10.17 9.52
CA THR A 15 11.99 9.51 8.93
C THR A 15 11.69 8.06 8.56
N ASP A 16 12.74 7.30 8.24
CA ASP A 16 12.65 5.88 7.91
C ASP A 16 12.06 5.01 9.06
N TYR A 17 11.57 3.82 8.71
CA TYR A 17 11.12 2.74 9.62
C TYR A 17 9.92 3.08 10.53
N VAL A 18 9.16 4.10 10.16
CA VAL A 18 7.95 4.45 10.91
C VAL A 18 6.93 3.32 10.84
N ALA A 19 6.23 3.07 11.94
CA ALA A 19 5.25 1.98 12.07
C ALA A 19 5.78 0.57 11.73
N GLU A 20 7.10 0.35 11.81
CA GLU A 20 7.71 -0.97 11.71
C GLU A 20 7.04 -1.98 12.66
N SER A 21 6.74 -3.17 12.14
CA SER A 21 6.15 -4.29 12.89
C SER A 21 4.85 -3.94 13.64
N MET A 22 4.11 -2.93 13.18
CA MET A 22 2.81 -2.52 13.75
C MET A 22 1.81 -3.68 13.74
N GLU A 23 1.07 -3.85 14.82
CA GLU A 23 0.09 -4.93 15.02
C GLU A 23 -1.36 -4.41 14.98
N GLY A 24 -1.58 -3.13 15.28
CA GLY A 24 -2.89 -2.49 15.31
C GLY A 24 -2.83 -0.99 15.62
N GLY A 25 -3.99 -0.34 15.61
CA GLY A 25 -4.12 1.11 15.78
C GLY A 25 -4.02 1.87 14.46
N VAL A 26 -3.90 3.19 14.57
CA VAL A 26 -3.85 4.13 13.44
C VAL A 26 -2.63 5.03 13.58
N VAL A 27 -1.90 5.23 12.48
CA VAL A 27 -0.81 6.21 12.37
C VAL A 27 -1.13 7.15 11.21
N GLU A 28 -1.35 8.42 11.51
CA GLU A 28 -1.57 9.48 10.53
C GLU A 28 -0.37 10.41 10.48
N ILE A 29 0.13 10.66 9.26
CA ILE A 29 1.29 11.51 8.98
C ILE A 29 0.83 12.62 8.02
N GLU A 30 0.88 13.87 8.46
CA GLU A 30 0.48 15.04 7.67
C GLU A 30 1.55 15.47 6.64
N GLY A 31 2.81 15.09 6.84
CA GLY A 31 3.91 15.34 5.90
C GLY A 31 4.31 14.11 5.10
N ASP A 32 5.60 14.06 4.73
CA ASP A 32 6.22 12.95 4.03
C ASP A 32 6.70 11.86 4.99
N ALA A 33 6.77 10.62 4.51
CA ALA A 33 7.37 9.51 5.21
C ALA A 33 8.66 9.04 4.52
N GLY A 34 9.68 8.74 5.32
CA GLY A 34 10.91 8.13 4.83
C GLY A 34 10.73 6.70 4.31
N ASN A 35 11.86 6.02 4.14
CA ASN A 35 11.91 4.66 3.62
C ASN A 35 11.35 3.65 4.63
N ARG A 36 10.91 2.48 4.14
CA ARG A 36 10.54 1.34 4.98
C ARG A 36 9.40 1.63 5.97
N LEU A 37 8.48 2.51 5.59
CA LEU A 37 7.23 2.73 6.33
C LEU A 37 6.45 1.40 6.42
N GLY A 38 6.03 1.00 7.63
CA GLY A 38 5.25 -0.21 7.84
C GLY A 38 5.99 -1.52 7.50
N SER A 39 7.32 -1.49 7.41
CA SER A 39 8.12 -2.66 7.03
C SER A 39 8.34 -3.65 8.19
N ALA A 40 8.98 -4.77 7.86
CA ALA A 40 9.73 -5.57 8.82
C ALA A 40 11.00 -4.86 9.30
N SER A 41 11.37 -5.18 10.54
CA SER A 41 12.68 -4.89 11.11
C SER A 41 13.80 -5.51 10.27
N PRO A 42 15.00 -4.92 10.22
CA PRO A 42 16.16 -5.56 9.64
C PRO A 42 16.42 -6.95 10.25
N GLY A 43 16.42 -7.99 9.42
CA GLY A 43 16.60 -9.37 9.85
C GLY A 43 15.31 -10.12 10.20
N GLU A 44 14.17 -9.44 10.25
CA GLU A 44 12.87 -10.08 10.50
C GLU A 44 12.17 -10.43 9.17
N GLU A 45 11.46 -11.56 9.19
CA GLU A 45 10.71 -12.07 8.04
C GLU A 45 9.28 -11.52 7.97
N VAL A 46 8.77 -10.91 9.05
CA VAL A 46 7.39 -10.43 9.15
C VAL A 46 7.38 -8.97 9.61
N GLY A 47 6.75 -8.12 8.81
CA GLY A 47 6.58 -6.69 9.10
C GLY A 47 5.26 -6.36 9.76
N MET A 48 4.58 -5.35 9.23
CA MET A 48 3.26 -4.94 9.72
C MET A 48 2.27 -6.13 9.71
N LYS A 49 1.67 -6.37 10.88
CA LYS A 49 0.73 -7.45 11.22
C LYS A 49 -0.70 -6.95 11.42
N GLY A 50 -0.95 -5.66 11.30
CA GLY A 50 -2.27 -5.04 11.37
C GLY A 50 -2.18 -3.53 11.60
N GLY A 51 -3.35 -2.89 11.64
CA GLY A 51 -3.49 -1.45 11.78
C GLY A 51 -3.59 -0.70 10.44
N THR A 52 -3.67 0.62 10.53
CA THR A 52 -3.83 1.53 9.40
C THR A 52 -2.77 2.62 9.46
N ILE A 53 -2.09 2.88 8.35
CA ILE A 53 -1.13 3.97 8.19
C ILE A 53 -1.62 4.88 7.07
N ILE A 54 -1.76 6.17 7.36
CA ILE A 54 -2.18 7.20 6.41
C ILE A 54 -1.06 8.23 6.26
N VAL A 55 -0.65 8.52 5.03
CA VAL A 55 0.37 9.53 4.70
C VAL A 55 -0.22 10.56 3.75
N ARG A 56 -0.22 11.83 4.16
CA ARG A 56 -0.71 12.97 3.37
C ARG A 56 0.28 13.46 2.32
N GLY A 57 1.57 13.28 2.57
CA GLY A 57 2.63 13.51 1.60
C GLY A 57 2.95 12.25 0.79
N SER A 58 4.22 12.12 0.45
CA SER A 58 4.82 10.98 -0.25
C SER A 58 5.49 10.02 0.73
N ALA A 59 5.81 8.81 0.27
CA ALA A 59 6.55 7.82 1.05
C ALA A 59 7.78 7.29 0.32
N GLY A 60 8.84 6.99 1.06
CA GLY A 60 10.08 6.46 0.51
C GLY A 60 10.01 5.00 0.02
N SER A 61 11.18 4.46 -0.32
CA SER A 61 11.32 3.11 -0.88
C SER A 61 11.03 2.00 0.15
N GLU A 62 10.73 0.81 -0.36
CA GLU A 62 10.46 -0.41 0.44
C GLU A 62 9.30 -0.25 1.45
N LEU A 63 8.35 0.65 1.18
CA LEU A 63 7.10 0.78 1.95
C LEU A 63 6.40 -0.58 2.00
N GLY A 64 5.98 -0.99 3.21
CA GLY A 64 5.29 -2.26 3.41
C GLY A 64 6.13 -3.50 3.11
N ARG A 65 7.46 -3.42 3.09
CA ARG A 65 8.32 -4.60 2.92
C ARG A 65 7.98 -5.68 3.95
N ARG A 66 7.70 -6.90 3.49
CA ARG A 66 7.27 -8.05 4.33
C ARG A 66 5.99 -7.78 5.14
N MET A 67 5.15 -6.84 4.71
CA MET A 67 3.84 -6.61 5.32
C MET A 67 2.99 -7.87 5.20
N ARG A 68 2.32 -8.24 6.31
CA ARG A 68 1.51 -9.46 6.39
C ARG A 68 0.02 -9.16 6.48
N ARG A 69 -0.35 -8.02 7.09
CA ARG A 69 -1.72 -7.52 7.25
C ARG A 69 -1.70 -6.01 7.48
N GLY A 70 -2.88 -5.40 7.45
CA GLY A 70 -3.07 -3.97 7.68
C GLY A 70 -3.34 -3.22 6.39
N LEU A 71 -3.36 -1.89 6.50
CA LEU A 71 -3.61 -0.95 5.42
C LEU A 71 -2.57 0.17 5.44
N ILE A 72 -2.00 0.49 4.29
CA ILE A 72 -1.16 1.67 4.09
C ILE A 72 -1.74 2.48 2.93
N ALA A 73 -2.07 3.75 3.17
CA ALA A 73 -2.59 4.66 2.18
C ALA A 73 -1.74 5.93 2.09
N VAL A 74 -1.32 6.29 0.89
CA VAL A 74 -0.44 7.44 0.60
C VAL A 74 -1.12 8.36 -0.42
N CYS A 75 -1.18 9.66 -0.12
CA CYS A 75 -1.70 10.66 -1.06
C CYS A 75 -0.75 10.96 -2.23
N GLY A 76 0.55 11.06 -1.94
CA GLY A 76 1.59 11.40 -2.91
C GLY A 76 2.23 10.17 -3.52
N ASP A 77 3.48 10.34 -3.94
CA ASP A 77 4.24 9.29 -4.63
C ASP A 77 4.82 8.27 -3.63
N VAL A 78 5.06 7.06 -4.11
CA VAL A 78 5.71 6.00 -3.33
C VAL A 78 6.97 5.54 -4.05
N GLY A 79 8.07 5.55 -3.31
CA GLY A 79 9.37 5.14 -3.81
C GLY A 79 9.46 3.67 -4.22
N SER A 80 10.60 3.32 -4.81
CA SER A 80 10.87 2.01 -5.38
C SER A 80 10.60 0.84 -4.42
N PHE A 81 10.24 -0.34 -4.95
CA PHE A 81 10.03 -1.58 -4.19
C PHE A 81 8.89 -1.55 -3.15
N ALA A 82 7.86 -0.73 -3.35
CA ALA A 82 6.66 -0.79 -2.52
C ALA A 82 6.05 -2.21 -2.52
N GLY A 83 5.68 -2.70 -1.33
CA GLY A 83 5.12 -4.03 -1.13
C GLY A 83 6.11 -5.18 -1.40
N THR A 84 7.42 -4.94 -1.41
CA THR A 84 8.39 -6.01 -1.69
C THR A 84 8.32 -7.13 -0.65
N MET A 85 8.26 -8.37 -1.14
CA MET A 85 8.11 -9.59 -0.33
C MET A 85 6.88 -9.58 0.61
N MET A 86 5.82 -8.84 0.27
CA MET A 86 4.59 -8.78 1.06
C MET A 86 3.87 -10.15 1.11
N ASP A 87 3.41 -10.52 2.31
CA ASP A 87 2.66 -11.76 2.60
C ASP A 87 1.14 -11.53 2.69
N GLY A 88 0.68 -10.28 2.67
CA GLY A 88 -0.72 -9.88 2.77
C GLY A 88 -0.92 -8.46 3.29
N GLY A 89 -2.17 -7.99 3.31
CA GLY A 89 -2.55 -6.61 3.60
C GLY A 89 -2.89 -5.81 2.34
N SER A 90 -3.10 -4.51 2.49
CA SER A 90 -3.40 -3.60 1.38
C SER A 90 -2.49 -2.37 1.40
N ILE A 91 -1.96 -2.00 0.24
CA ILE A 91 -1.19 -0.77 0.01
C ILE A 91 -1.88 0.01 -1.10
N LEU A 92 -2.03 1.32 -0.95
CA LEU A 92 -2.56 2.17 -2.02
C LEU A 92 -1.86 3.53 -2.07
N SER A 93 -1.71 4.04 -3.29
CA SER A 93 -1.12 5.36 -3.56
C SER A 93 -1.99 6.11 -4.57
N PHE A 94 -2.29 7.38 -4.26
CA PHE A 94 -2.94 8.29 -5.19
C PHE A 94 -1.97 9.05 -6.11
N GLY A 95 -0.66 8.96 -5.83
CA GLY A 95 0.40 9.36 -6.75
C GLY A 95 1.05 8.17 -7.44
N ASP A 96 2.25 8.39 -7.97
CA ASP A 96 2.99 7.36 -8.71
C ASP A 96 3.58 6.30 -7.78
N PHE A 97 3.69 5.07 -8.29
CA PHE A 97 4.62 4.09 -7.75
C PHE A 97 5.87 4.05 -8.62
N GLU A 98 7.04 4.19 -8.01
CA GLU A 98 8.31 3.97 -8.70
C GLU A 98 8.54 2.48 -9.04
N GLU A 99 9.74 2.14 -9.51
CA GLU A 99 10.06 0.82 -10.05
C GLU A 99 9.86 -0.34 -9.08
N ARG A 100 9.60 -1.52 -9.66
CA ARG A 100 9.60 -2.83 -8.99
C ARG A 100 8.51 -2.97 -7.92
N LEU A 101 7.35 -2.37 -8.18
CA LEU A 101 6.13 -2.54 -7.40
C LEU A 101 5.82 -4.04 -7.17
N GLY A 102 5.61 -4.42 -5.92
CA GLY A 102 5.23 -5.79 -5.53
C GLY A 102 6.31 -6.86 -5.76
N ALA A 103 7.58 -6.49 -5.97
CA ALA A 103 8.65 -7.45 -6.22
C ALA A 103 8.73 -8.53 -5.13
N GLY A 104 8.57 -9.79 -5.52
CA GLY A 104 8.61 -10.95 -4.63
C GLY A 104 7.40 -11.11 -3.71
N MET A 105 6.29 -10.38 -3.93
CA MET A 105 5.10 -10.51 -3.08
C MET A 105 4.44 -11.90 -3.24
N ASP A 106 4.08 -12.51 -2.13
CA ASP A 106 3.36 -13.78 -2.09
C ASP A 106 1.85 -13.58 -2.18
N ARG A 107 1.32 -12.56 -1.47
CA ARG A 107 -0.11 -12.19 -1.39
C ARG A 107 -0.25 -10.71 -1.05
N GLY A 108 -1.50 -10.24 -1.01
CA GLY A 108 -1.84 -8.86 -0.68
C GLY A 108 -2.36 -8.12 -1.91
N SER A 109 -2.90 -6.94 -1.69
CA SER A 109 -3.47 -6.11 -2.75
C SER A 109 -2.76 -4.76 -2.77
N ILE A 110 -2.25 -4.37 -3.93
CA ILE A 110 -1.71 -3.04 -4.17
C ILE A 110 -2.68 -2.31 -5.11
N ILE A 111 -3.08 -1.09 -4.77
CA ILE A 111 -3.99 -0.27 -5.57
C ILE A 111 -3.23 0.96 -6.05
N ALA A 112 -3.10 1.09 -7.36
CA ALA A 112 -2.47 2.23 -8.03
C ALA A 112 -3.53 3.05 -8.76
N PHE A 113 -3.57 4.35 -8.47
CA PHE A 113 -4.42 5.28 -9.21
C PHE A 113 -3.71 5.88 -10.43
N GLU A 114 -2.38 5.91 -10.45
CA GLU A 114 -1.59 6.20 -11.65
C GLU A 114 -1.03 4.91 -12.26
N GLU A 115 -0.66 4.92 -13.56
CA GLU A 115 -0.16 3.73 -14.26
C GLU A 115 1.26 3.36 -13.80
N PRO A 116 1.47 2.19 -13.16
CA PRO A 116 2.79 1.81 -12.65
C PRO A 116 3.62 1.03 -13.70
N ASP A 117 4.96 1.07 -13.57
CA ASP A 117 5.84 0.17 -14.31
C ASP A 117 5.83 -1.25 -13.69
N LEU A 118 5.01 -2.14 -14.28
CA LEU A 118 4.81 -3.49 -13.78
C LEU A 118 5.94 -4.45 -14.17
N LEU A 119 6.36 -5.26 -13.20
CA LEU A 119 7.28 -6.37 -13.46
C LEU A 119 6.67 -7.38 -14.46
N PRO A 120 7.47 -7.98 -15.36
CA PRO A 120 6.98 -8.92 -16.38
C PRO A 120 6.37 -10.22 -15.80
N THR A 121 6.59 -10.45 -14.50
CA THR A 121 6.06 -11.56 -13.72
C THR A 121 4.67 -11.28 -13.15
N PHE A 122 4.11 -10.09 -13.34
CA PHE A 122 2.68 -9.83 -13.16
C PHE A 122 1.94 -10.08 -14.46
N LYS A 123 0.79 -10.75 -14.38
CA LYS A 123 -0.06 -11.07 -15.53
C LYS A 123 -1.43 -10.44 -15.38
N TYR A 124 -1.84 -9.72 -16.41
CA TYR A 124 -3.20 -9.21 -16.52
C TYR A 124 -4.21 -10.35 -16.41
N ASN A 125 -5.27 -10.13 -15.62
CA ASN A 125 -6.37 -11.06 -15.42
C ASN A 125 -7.64 -10.55 -16.10
N CYS A 126 -8.10 -9.37 -15.70
CA CYS A 126 -9.37 -8.78 -16.13
C CYS A 126 -9.45 -7.31 -15.73
N THR A 127 -10.42 -6.61 -16.32
CA THR A 127 -10.84 -5.27 -15.93
C THR A 127 -12.25 -5.35 -15.37
N TYR A 128 -12.46 -4.90 -14.13
CA TYR A 128 -13.75 -4.95 -13.45
C TYR A 128 -13.81 -3.94 -12.30
N SER A 129 -14.96 -3.82 -11.64
CA SER A 129 -15.13 -3.05 -10.41
C SER A 129 -14.97 -3.99 -9.20
N PRO A 130 -13.85 -3.94 -8.46
CA PRO A 130 -13.62 -4.84 -7.33
C PRO A 130 -14.48 -4.45 -6.13
N SER A 131 -15.42 -5.32 -5.74
CA SER A 131 -16.40 -5.01 -4.68
C SER A 131 -15.79 -4.68 -3.31
N PHE A 132 -14.55 -5.10 -3.02
CA PHE A 132 -13.90 -4.70 -1.77
C PHE A 132 -13.45 -3.23 -1.79
N LEU A 133 -13.19 -2.65 -2.96
CA LEU A 133 -12.85 -1.23 -3.11
C LEU A 133 -14.08 -0.33 -2.92
N GLU A 134 -15.27 -0.82 -3.26
CA GLU A 134 -16.54 -0.14 -2.96
C GLU A 134 -16.76 0.07 -1.44
N ILE A 135 -16.05 -0.71 -0.60
CA ILE A 135 -16.10 -0.59 0.87
C ILE A 135 -14.87 0.14 1.39
N LEU A 136 -13.67 -0.24 0.88
CA LEU A 136 -12.41 0.31 1.36
C LEU A 136 -12.27 1.81 1.06
N LEU A 137 -12.62 2.25 -0.16
CA LEU A 137 -12.38 3.63 -0.56
C LEU A 137 -13.25 4.63 0.23
N PRO A 138 -14.56 4.40 0.48
CA PRO A 138 -15.33 5.27 1.36
C PRO A 138 -14.80 5.34 2.80
N GLU A 139 -14.25 4.25 3.36
CA GLU A 139 -13.63 4.27 4.70
C GLU A 139 -12.40 5.20 4.75
N LEU A 140 -11.71 5.38 3.62
CA LEU A 140 -10.55 6.24 3.51
C LEU A 140 -10.90 7.74 3.45
N GLU A 141 -12.15 8.10 3.15
CA GLU A 141 -12.62 9.49 3.17
C GLU A 141 -12.61 10.09 4.58
N GLU A 142 -12.81 9.27 5.62
CA GLU A 142 -12.70 9.71 7.03
C GLU A 142 -11.30 10.24 7.37
N TYR A 143 -10.31 9.81 6.58
CA TYR A 143 -8.95 10.29 6.65
C TYR A 143 -8.67 11.26 5.52
N ASP A 144 -9.55 12.15 5.07
CA ASP A 144 -9.30 13.21 4.07
C ASP A 144 -8.40 12.80 2.86
N LEU A 145 -8.46 11.54 2.44
CA LEU A 145 -7.73 11.06 1.28
C LEU A 145 -8.46 11.48 0.01
N PRO A 146 -7.77 11.66 -1.14
CA PRO A 146 -8.37 12.14 -2.38
C PRO A 146 -9.19 11.06 -3.11
N VAL A 147 -10.02 10.33 -2.37
CA VAL A 147 -11.06 9.45 -2.88
C VAL A 147 -12.14 10.31 -3.55
N LYS A 148 -12.62 9.85 -4.71
CA LYS A 148 -13.69 10.48 -5.48
C LYS A 148 -14.71 9.40 -5.84
N ASP A 149 -15.96 9.77 -6.04
CA ASP A 149 -17.03 8.83 -6.44
C ASP A 149 -16.63 7.95 -7.64
N LYS A 150 -15.94 8.55 -8.62
CA LYS A 150 -15.42 7.83 -9.80
C LYS A 150 -14.40 6.73 -9.50
N HIS A 151 -13.70 6.81 -8.37
CA HIS A 151 -12.78 5.76 -7.93
C HIS A 151 -13.56 4.59 -7.33
N VAL A 152 -14.67 4.87 -6.65
CA VAL A 152 -15.55 3.87 -6.01
C VAL A 152 -16.33 3.09 -7.06
N ASP A 153 -16.94 3.80 -8.01
CA ASP A 153 -17.73 3.21 -9.11
C ASP A 153 -16.85 2.78 -10.31
N GLY A 154 -15.56 3.07 -10.23
CA GLY A 154 -14.60 2.90 -11.32
C GLY A 154 -14.26 1.45 -11.64
N LYS A 155 -13.50 1.28 -12.72
CA LYS A 155 -12.92 -0.01 -13.11
C LYS A 155 -11.42 -0.02 -12.84
N PHE A 156 -10.94 -1.20 -12.51
CA PHE A 156 -9.53 -1.46 -12.30
C PHE A 156 -9.08 -2.64 -13.16
N SER A 157 -7.97 -2.45 -13.85
CA SER A 157 -7.19 -3.55 -14.42
C SER A 157 -6.52 -4.31 -13.29
N ARG A 158 -6.80 -5.62 -13.20
CA ARG A 158 -6.22 -6.50 -12.21
C ARG A 158 -5.08 -7.31 -12.81
N TYR A 159 -3.97 -7.36 -12.10
CA TYR A 159 -2.82 -8.19 -12.38
C TYR A 159 -2.54 -9.12 -11.21
N SER A 160 -2.18 -10.37 -11.49
CA SER A 160 -1.76 -11.34 -10.49
C SER A 160 -0.28 -11.66 -10.63
N GLY A 161 0.42 -11.71 -9.50
CA GLY A 161 1.86 -11.93 -9.39
C GLY A 161 2.26 -11.99 -7.92
N ASP A 162 3.52 -11.90 -7.54
CA ASP A 162 4.68 -12.04 -8.41
C ASP A 162 4.88 -13.53 -8.75
N LEU A 163 4.95 -13.88 -10.04
CA LEU A 163 5.18 -15.27 -10.48
C LEU A 163 6.60 -15.77 -10.19
N ALA A 164 7.53 -14.92 -9.76
CA ALA A 164 8.80 -15.33 -9.17
C ALA A 164 8.66 -15.82 -7.71
N ALA A 165 7.50 -15.62 -7.09
CA ALA A 165 7.14 -16.01 -5.73
C ALA A 165 5.89 -16.92 -5.72
N LEU A 166 4.98 -16.81 -4.75
CA LEU A 166 3.76 -17.63 -4.68
C LEU A 166 2.71 -17.29 -5.77
N GLY A 167 2.77 -16.10 -6.37
CA GLY A 167 1.88 -15.67 -7.45
C GLY A 167 0.42 -15.40 -7.05
N LYS A 168 0.16 -15.09 -5.77
CA LYS A 168 -1.19 -14.79 -5.23
C LYS A 168 -1.36 -13.35 -4.77
N GLY A 169 -0.38 -12.49 -5.02
CA GLY A 169 -0.51 -11.05 -4.91
C GLY A 169 -1.29 -10.47 -6.07
N GLU A 170 -1.91 -9.33 -5.82
CA GLU A 170 -2.77 -8.63 -6.77
C GLU A 170 -2.35 -7.17 -6.85
N ILE A 171 -2.24 -6.64 -8.07
CA ILE A 171 -2.13 -5.20 -8.34
C ILE A 171 -3.38 -4.78 -9.09
N PHE A 172 -4.05 -3.74 -8.60
CA PHE A 172 -5.20 -3.09 -9.21
C PHE A 172 -4.75 -1.73 -9.72
N VAL A 173 -4.88 -1.49 -11.02
CA VAL A 173 -4.57 -0.21 -11.67
C VAL A 173 -5.87 0.43 -12.10
N TRP A 174 -6.14 1.65 -11.65
CA TRP A 174 -7.34 2.40 -12.04
C TRP A 174 -7.31 2.70 -13.54
N GLU A 175 -8.40 2.46 -14.25
CA GLU A 175 -8.47 2.63 -15.71
C GLU A 175 -8.75 4.07 -16.16
N GLY A 176 -8.80 5.02 -15.23
CA GLY A 176 -9.20 6.38 -15.56
C GLY A 176 -10.71 6.51 -15.85
N ASP A 177 -11.10 7.71 -16.27
CA ASP A 177 -12.31 7.96 -17.08
C ASP A 177 -11.88 8.27 -18.52
#